data_AF-X1AD50-F1
#
_entry.id   AF-X1AD50-F1
#
_cell.length_a   1.000
_cell.length_b   1.000
_cell.length_c   1.000
_cell.angle_alpha   90.00
_cell.angle_beta   90.00
_cell.angle_gamma   90.00
#
_symmetry.space_group_name_H-M   'P 1'
#
loop_
_entity.id
_entity.type
_entity.pdbx_description
1 polymer ?
#
loop_
_entity_poly.entity_id
_entity_poly.type
_entity_poly.pdbx_seq_one_letter_code
_entity_poly.pdbx_strand_id
1 'polypeptide(L)'
;LLELPSAEGRVDLEKLLKVLGQREITSVLVEGGGILLGSLFDGGLVDKVIAFIAPIIIGGKEAKTAASGKGVDKVVDSLKLERVSVEKLGEDLMVCGYVSAKPQKQE
;
A
#
# COMPACT_ATOMS: atom_id res chain seq x y z
N LEU A 1 8.94 -17.00 -14.07
CA LEU A 1 9.30 -16.86 -12.64
C LEU A 1 10.42 -15.83 -12.53
N LEU A 2 10.37 -14.93 -11.54
CA LEU A 2 11.47 -14.01 -11.23
C LEU A 2 12.03 -14.39 -9.86
N GLU A 3 13.33 -14.60 -9.78
CA GLU A 3 14.04 -14.91 -8.55
C GLU A 3 14.82 -13.69 -8.09
N LEU A 4 14.72 -13.39 -6.79
CA LEU A 4 15.37 -12.23 -6.18
C LEU A 4 16.03 -12.66 -4.87
N PRO A 5 17.15 -12.01 -4.50
CA PRO A 5 17.75 -12.23 -3.19
C PRO A 5 16.76 -11.86 -2.09
N SER A 6 16.77 -12.64 -1.00
CA SER A 6 15.98 -12.31 0.19
C SER A 6 16.68 -11.23 1.01
N ALA A 7 15.87 -10.34 1.60
CA ALA A 7 16.26 -9.47 2.69
C ALA A 7 15.50 -9.94 3.93
N GLU A 8 16.21 -10.39 4.97
CA GLU A 8 15.60 -10.87 6.22
C GLU A 8 14.55 -11.98 6.03
N GLY A 9 14.77 -12.87 5.05
CA GLY A 9 13.82 -13.96 4.74
C GLY A 9 12.56 -13.52 3.97
N ARG A 10 12.50 -12.26 3.51
CA ARG A 10 11.45 -11.72 2.66
C ARG A 10 12.01 -11.24 1.33
N VAL A 11 11.14 -11.02 0.35
CA VAL A 11 11.54 -10.40 -0.92
C VAL A 11 11.85 -8.92 -0.69
N ASP A 12 12.98 -8.46 -1.21
CA ASP A 12 13.31 -7.03 -1.27
C ASP A 12 12.41 -6.36 -2.32
N LEU A 13 11.39 -5.64 -1.86
CA LEU A 13 10.36 -5.02 -2.70
C LEU A 13 10.93 -3.89 -3.57
N GLU A 14 11.92 -3.15 -3.10
CA GLU A 14 12.57 -2.12 -3.91
C GLU A 14 13.34 -2.73 -5.08
N LYS A 15 14.11 -3.80 -4.83
CA LYS A 15 14.81 -4.52 -5.89
C LYS A 15 13.83 -5.17 -6.85
N LEU A 16 12.73 -5.74 -6.35
CA LEU A 16 11.66 -6.28 -7.19
C LEU A 16 11.14 -5.23 -8.16
N LEU A 17 10.71 -4.07 -7.67
CA LEU A 17 10.16 -3.01 -8.52
C LEU A 17 11.19 -2.48 -9.52
N LYS A 18 12.47 -2.36 -9.14
CA LYS A 18 13.56 -2.00 -10.07
C LYS A 18 13.73 -3.01 -11.19
N VAL A 19 13.70 -4.32 -10.89
CA VAL A 19 13.82 -5.37 -11.90
C VAL A 19 12.60 -5.41 -12.82
N LEU A 20 11.39 -5.17 -12.28
CA LEU A 20 10.19 -5.06 -13.10
C LEU A 20 10.29 -3.84 -14.06
N GLY A 21 10.78 -2.69 -13.58
CA GLY A 21 11.03 -1.53 -14.42
C GLY A 21 12.06 -1.78 -15.53
N GLN A 22 13.13 -2.53 -15.25
CA GLN A 22 14.11 -2.97 -16.27
C GLN A 22 13.49 -3.89 -17.34
N ARG A 23 12.36 -4.52 -17.04
CA ARG A 23 11.58 -5.35 -17.98
C ARG A 23 10.44 -4.56 -18.63
N GLU A 24 10.50 -3.23 -18.58
CA GLU A 24 9.51 -2.31 -19.17
C GLU A 24 8.10 -2.46 -18.56
N ILE A 25 7.99 -3.03 -17.35
CA ILE A 25 6.74 -3.07 -16.60
C ILE A 25 6.60 -1.73 -15.89
N THR A 26 5.72 -0.89 -16.43
CA THR A 26 5.54 0.51 -15.99
C THR A 26 4.51 0.68 -14.88
N SER A 27 3.67 -0.33 -14.65
CA SER A 27 2.65 -0.33 -13.59
C SER A 27 2.47 -1.72 -13.02
N VAL A 28 2.28 -1.80 -11.70
CA VAL A 28 2.01 -3.06 -10.99
C VAL A 28 0.77 -2.87 -10.13
N LEU A 29 -0.21 -3.74 -10.29
CA LEU A 29 -1.29 -3.89 -9.32
C LEU A 29 -0.82 -4.89 -8.26
N VAL A 30 -0.78 -4.44 -7.00
CA VAL A 30 -0.42 -5.31 -5.88
C VAL A 30 -1.65 -5.60 -5.03
N GLU A 31 -1.95 -6.88 -4.91
CA GLU A 31 -2.99 -7.42 -4.04
C GLU A 31 -2.35 -8.38 -3.02
N GLY A 32 -3.00 -8.53 -1.87
CA GLY A 32 -2.53 -9.45 -0.83
C GLY A 32 -2.99 -9.05 0.56
N GLY A 33 -2.40 -9.72 1.56
CA GLY A 33 -2.69 -9.41 2.97
C GLY A 33 -1.96 -8.18 3.48
N GLY A 34 -2.38 -7.71 4.67
CA GLY A 34 -1.86 -6.49 5.29
C GLY A 34 -0.34 -6.45 5.49
N ILE A 35 0.35 -7.59 5.59
CA ILE A 35 1.83 -7.63 5.71
C ILE A 35 2.51 -7.12 4.43
N LEU A 36 2.05 -7.59 3.25
CA LEU A 36 2.62 -7.19 1.96
C LEU A 36 2.31 -5.72 1.68
N LEU A 37 1.03 -5.36 1.81
CA LEU A 37 0.58 -3.97 1.58
C LEU A 37 1.25 -3.01 2.55
N GLY A 38 1.37 -3.40 3.82
CA GLY A 38 2.08 -2.67 4.86
C GLY A 38 3.55 -2.43 4.53
N SER A 39 4.25 -3.46 4.04
CA SER A 39 5.66 -3.35 3.65
C SER A 39 5.88 -2.37 2.49
N LEU A 40 4.93 -2.29 1.55
CA LEU A 40 4.95 -1.30 0.47
C LEU A 40 4.74 0.13 1.00
N PHE A 41 3.79 0.32 1.92
CA PHE A 41 3.57 1.63 2.55
C PHE A 41 4.77 2.08 3.40
N ASP A 42 5.31 1.18 4.22
CA ASP A 42 6.49 1.46 5.05
C ASP A 42 7.72 1.83 4.19
N GLY A 43 7.87 1.19 3.01
CA GLY A 43 8.92 1.49 2.04
C GLY A 43 8.65 2.71 1.14
N GLY A 44 7.48 3.35 1.24
CA GLY A 44 7.11 4.47 0.37
C GLY A 44 6.98 4.08 -1.11
N LEU A 45 6.57 2.83 -1.38
CA LEU A 45 6.53 2.22 -2.73
C LEU A 45 5.13 2.23 -3.35
N VAL A 46 4.19 3.02 -2.79
CA VAL A 46 2.79 3.07 -3.23
C VAL A 46 2.49 4.44 -3.82
N ASP A 47 2.15 4.46 -5.10
CA ASP A 47 1.73 5.69 -5.79
C ASP A 47 0.22 5.92 -5.69
N LYS A 48 -0.59 4.86 -5.79
CA LYS A 48 -2.05 4.92 -5.85
C LYS A 48 -2.68 3.83 -4.97
N VAL A 49 -3.72 4.21 -4.24
CA VAL A 49 -4.55 3.31 -3.44
C VAL A 49 -5.91 3.13 -4.12
N ILE A 50 -6.39 1.89 -4.14
CA ILE A 50 -7.76 1.51 -4.50
C ILE A 50 -8.27 0.64 -3.34
N ALA A 51 -9.13 1.19 -2.50
CA ALA A 51 -9.65 0.54 -1.31
C ALA A 51 -11.14 0.24 -1.47
N PHE A 52 -11.54 -0.99 -1.18
CA PHE A 52 -12.94 -1.42 -1.20
C PHE A 52 -13.46 -1.58 0.22
N ILE A 53 -14.62 -1.01 0.50
CA ILE A 53 -15.27 -1.03 1.80
C ILE A 53 -16.66 -1.63 1.62
N ALA A 54 -16.86 -2.84 2.16
CA ALA A 54 -18.16 -3.49 2.22
C ALA A 54 -18.98 -3.02 3.43
N PRO A 55 -20.32 -3.07 3.39
CA PRO A 55 -21.18 -2.75 4.53
C PRO A 55 -21.21 -3.88 5.59
N ILE A 56 -20.04 -4.40 5.94
CA ILE A 56 -19.86 -5.55 6.85
C ILE A 56 -18.96 -5.15 8.01
N ILE A 57 -19.38 -5.48 9.24
CA ILE A 57 -18.61 -5.26 10.46
C ILE A 57 -18.10 -6.61 10.97
N ILE A 58 -16.79 -6.81 10.92
CA ILE A 58 -16.15 -8.04 11.44
C ILE A 58 -15.88 -7.91 12.96
N GLY A 59 -15.34 -6.78 13.40
CA GLY A 59 -14.93 -6.56 14.79
C GLY A 59 -13.75 -7.46 15.25
N GLY A 60 -13.34 -7.31 16.51
CA GLY A 60 -12.27 -8.12 17.12
C GLY A 60 -10.91 -7.44 17.17
N LYS A 61 -10.25 -7.51 18.34
CA LYS A 61 -8.95 -6.87 18.59
C LYS A 61 -7.83 -7.42 17.69
N GLU A 62 -7.89 -8.73 17.41
CA GLU A 62 -6.87 -9.45 16.62
C GLU A 62 -7.30 -9.63 15.15
N ALA A 63 -8.37 -8.94 14.72
CA ALA A 63 -8.82 -8.99 13.33
C ALA A 63 -7.72 -8.45 12.40
N LYS A 64 -7.64 -9.02 11.20
CA LYS A 64 -6.63 -8.62 10.22
C LYS A 64 -6.95 -7.22 9.69
N THR A 65 -5.94 -6.35 9.67
CA THR A 65 -6.04 -5.01 9.09
C THR A 65 -5.73 -5.03 7.59
N ALA A 66 -6.28 -4.06 6.85
CA ALA A 66 -6.05 -3.91 5.42
C ALA A 66 -4.57 -3.62 5.08
N ALA A 67 -3.92 -2.79 5.90
CA ALA A 67 -2.47 -2.59 5.88
C ALA A 67 -1.92 -2.80 7.29
N SER A 68 -0.90 -3.64 7.42
CA SER A 68 -0.14 -3.83 8.65
C SER A 68 1.20 -3.09 8.51
N GLY A 69 2.21 -3.44 9.29
CA GLY A 69 3.54 -2.84 9.19
C GLY A 69 3.90 -1.98 10.40
N LYS A 70 4.92 -1.15 10.25
CA LYS A 70 5.41 -0.25 11.29
C LYS A 70 4.41 0.87 11.56
N GLY A 71 3.77 1.39 10.50
CA GLY A 71 2.81 2.47 10.62
C GLY A 71 3.46 3.79 11.06
N VAL A 72 2.66 4.69 11.63
CA VAL A 72 3.09 6.01 12.10
C VAL A 72 2.59 6.25 13.52
N ASP A 73 3.41 6.92 14.33
CA ASP A 73 3.04 7.23 15.72
C ASP A 73 2.09 8.43 15.83
N LYS A 74 2.16 9.37 14.89
CA LYS A 74 1.36 10.60 14.88
C LYS A 74 0.59 10.74 13.58
N VAL A 75 -0.64 11.24 13.68
CA VAL A 75 -1.51 11.49 12.51
C VAL A 75 -0.86 12.44 11.50
N VAL A 76 -0.07 13.41 11.96
CA VAL A 76 0.65 14.34 11.07
C VAL A 76 1.67 13.66 10.17
N ASP A 77 2.20 12.50 10.59
CA ASP A 77 3.17 11.71 9.82
C ASP A 77 2.50 10.72 8.85
N SER A 78 1.16 10.63 8.87
CA SER A 78 0.39 9.72 8.02
C SER A 78 0.45 10.12 6.53
N LEU A 79 0.37 9.10 5.68
CA LEU A 79 0.20 9.29 4.24
C LEU A 79 -1.21 9.82 3.97
N LYS A 80 -1.32 10.89 3.19
CA LYS A 80 -2.59 11.41 2.71
C LYS A 80 -2.84 10.93 1.29
N LEU A 81 -4.10 10.72 0.95
CA LEU A 81 -4.52 10.53 -0.43
C LEU A 81 -4.99 11.87 -1.00
N GLU A 82 -4.50 12.17 -2.19
CA GLU A 82 -4.91 13.30 -3.02
C GLU A 82 -5.67 12.79 -4.25
N ARG A 83 -6.40 13.71 -4.90
CA ARG A 83 -7.23 13.39 -6.07
C ARG A 83 -8.19 12.23 -5.79
N VAL A 84 -8.77 12.25 -4.60
CA VAL A 84 -9.62 11.17 -4.11
C VAL A 84 -10.93 11.15 -4.89
N SER A 85 -11.31 9.98 -5.40
CA SER A 85 -12.67 9.69 -5.86
C SER A 85 -13.29 8.59 -5.01
N VAL A 86 -14.62 8.65 -4.87
CA VAL A 86 -15.41 7.63 -4.19
C VAL A 86 -16.54 7.22 -5.12
N GLU A 87 -16.64 5.92 -5.38
CA GLU A 87 -17.66 5.35 -6.25
C GLU A 87 -18.38 4.21 -5.53
N LYS A 88 -19.69 4.09 -5.73
CA LYS A 88 -20.47 2.96 -5.22
C LYS A 88 -20.47 1.84 -6.25
N LEU A 89 -20.06 0.64 -5.84
CA LEU A 89 -20.01 -0.56 -6.67
C LEU A 89 -20.90 -1.64 -6.05
N GLY A 90 -22.14 -1.74 -6.53
CA GLY A 90 -23.15 -2.57 -5.86
C GLY A 90 -23.45 -2.05 -4.46
N GLU A 91 -23.17 -2.84 -3.42
CA GLU A 91 -23.32 -2.44 -2.02
C GLU A 91 -22.04 -1.85 -1.41
N ASP A 92 -20.91 -2.00 -2.09
CA ASP A 92 -19.60 -1.59 -1.61
C ASP A 92 -19.25 -0.16 -2.05
N LEU A 93 -18.28 0.45 -1.36
CA LEU A 93 -17.65 1.70 -1.75
C LEU A 93 -16.22 1.44 -2.21
N MET A 94 -15.86 1.96 -3.38
CA MET A 94 -14.48 2.07 -3.84
C MET A 94 -13.97 3.49 -3.56
N VAL A 95 -12.94 3.60 -2.74
CA VAL A 95 -12.19 4.85 -2.51
C VAL A 95 -10.87 4.72 -3.27
N CYS A 96 -10.58 5.63 -4.20
CA CYS A 96 -9.30 5.65 -4.90
C CYS A 96 -8.63 7.01 -4.83
N GLY A 97 -7.30 7.04 -4.78
CA GLY A 97 -6.53 8.29 -4.71
C GLY A 97 -5.03 8.03 -4.83
N TYR A 98 -4.28 9.09 -5.09
CA TYR A 98 -2.82 9.04 -5.18
C TYR A 98 -2.20 9.42 -3.84
N VAL A 99 -1.10 8.79 -3.45
CA VAL A 99 -0.39 9.14 -2.22
C VAL A 99 0.27 10.50 -2.40
N SER A 100 -0.02 11.44 -1.49
CA SER A 100 0.63 12.76 -1.48
C SER A 100 2.13 12.59 -1.26
N ALA A 101 2.96 13.33 -2.00
CA ALA A 101 4.39 13.40 -1.69
C ALA A 101 4.58 13.85 -0.23
N LYS A 102 5.36 13.09 0.56
CA LYS A 102 5.71 13.54 1.91
C LYS A 102 6.41 14.91 1.81
N PRO A 103 6.08 15.89 2.66
CA PRO A 103 6.96 17.05 2.80
C PRO A 103 8.34 16.52 3.19
N GLN A 104 9.36 16.86 2.41
CA GLN A 104 10.75 16.54 2.77
C GLN A 104 11.00 17.12 4.17
N LYS A 105 11.42 16.26 5.11
CA LYS A 105 12.02 16.75 6.35
C LYS A 105 13.22 17.60 5.91
N GLN A 106 13.17 18.90 6.20
CA GLN A 106 14.39 19.70 6.20
C GLN A 106 15.30 19.09 7.27
N GLU A 107 16.46 18.62 6.85
CA GLU A 107 17.57 18.26 7.74
C GLU A 107 18.04 19.49 8.54
#